data_AF-A0A133ZRT7-F1
#
_entry.id   AF-A0A133ZRT7-F1
#
_cell.length_a   1.000
_cell.length_b   1.000
_cell.length_c   1.000
_cell.angle_alpha   90.00
_cell.angle_beta   90.00
_cell.angle_gamma   90.00
#
_symmetry.space_group_name_H-M   'P 1'
#
loop_
_entity.id
_entity.type
_entity.pdbx_description
1 polymer ?
#
loop_
_entity_poly.entity_id
_entity_poly.type
_entity_poly.pdbx_seq_one_letter_code
_entity_poly.pdbx_strand_id
1 'polypeptide(L)'
;MVNIKTDDIRRFKTTDRAHADLFNAVLEDLIRNDKELSKSRTTTIVEALATKWEGSSIFKQIINIPNIKSSDTPIVSHKIEDGVSDVATIKGLWKAYSCLDKVVVYDGYIELLCYRKKPQRSFYLAVKEV
;
A
#
# COMPACT_ATOMS: atom_id res chain seq x y z
N MET A 1 -17.83 -4.29 -11.64
CA MET A 1 -16.57 -5.06 -11.68
C MET A 1 -16.85 -6.41 -11.04
N VAL A 2 -16.56 -7.52 -11.72
CA VAL A 2 -16.84 -8.86 -11.20
C VAL A 2 -15.67 -9.27 -10.32
N ASN A 3 -15.90 -9.39 -9.01
CA ASN A 3 -14.94 -10.01 -8.10
C ASN A 3 -15.11 -11.52 -8.20
N ILE A 4 -14.22 -12.18 -8.92
CA ILE A 4 -14.16 -13.64 -8.97
C ILE A 4 -13.53 -14.09 -7.65
N LYS A 5 -14.27 -14.82 -6.81
CA LYS A 5 -13.73 -15.42 -5.58
C LYS A 5 -12.82 -16.59 -5.95
N THR A 6 -11.60 -16.27 -6.32
CA THR A 6 -10.60 -17.23 -6.79
C THR A 6 -10.27 -18.31 -5.77
N ASP A 7 -10.36 -17.99 -4.47
CA ASP A 7 -10.12 -18.94 -3.39
C ASP A 7 -11.22 -20.02 -3.26
N ASP A 8 -12.42 -19.78 -3.81
CA ASP A 8 -13.55 -20.74 -3.79
C ASP A 8 -13.54 -21.68 -5.03
N ILE A 9 -12.57 -21.54 -5.94
CA ILE A 9 -12.51 -22.34 -7.17
C ILE A 9 -12.02 -23.77 -6.85
N ARG A 10 -12.86 -24.76 -7.15
CA ARG A 10 -12.50 -26.19 -7.03
C ARG A 10 -11.40 -26.57 -8.00
N ARG A 11 -10.35 -27.22 -7.49
CA ARG A 11 -9.29 -27.89 -8.28
C ARG A 11 -9.78 -29.26 -8.78
N PHE A 12 -9.39 -29.62 -9.99
CA PHE A 12 -9.73 -30.92 -10.57
C PHE A 12 -8.84 -32.02 -9.99
N LYS A 13 -9.40 -33.20 -9.76
CA LYS A 13 -8.65 -34.41 -9.40
C LYS A 13 -8.23 -35.14 -10.66
N THR A 14 -7.19 -35.95 -10.59
CA THR A 14 -6.74 -36.82 -11.71
C THR A 14 -7.81 -37.80 -12.17
N THR A 15 -8.76 -38.15 -11.29
CA THR A 15 -9.95 -38.94 -11.62
C THR A 15 -11.01 -38.17 -12.40
N ASP A 16 -11.00 -36.83 -12.33
CA ASP A 16 -11.99 -36.01 -13.04
C ASP A 16 -11.66 -35.92 -14.54
N ARG A 17 -10.37 -35.86 -14.92
CA ARG A 17 -9.88 -35.71 -16.31
C ARG A 17 -8.45 -36.22 -16.51
N ALA A 18 -8.15 -36.71 -17.71
CA ALA A 18 -6.76 -36.85 -18.17
C ALA A 18 -6.10 -35.46 -18.20
N HIS A 19 -4.97 -35.30 -17.52
CA HIS A 19 -4.24 -34.03 -17.35
C HIS A 19 -4.85 -32.99 -16.39
N ALA A 20 -5.55 -33.43 -15.33
CA ALA A 20 -6.00 -32.54 -14.25
C ALA A 20 -4.88 -31.63 -13.69
N ASP A 21 -3.65 -32.14 -13.62
CA ASP A 21 -2.48 -31.38 -13.13
C ASP A 21 -2.14 -30.18 -14.03
N LEU A 22 -2.20 -30.35 -15.35
CA LEU A 22 -1.96 -29.26 -16.30
C LEU A 22 -3.04 -28.18 -16.19
N PHE A 23 -4.30 -28.58 -16.06
CA PHE A 23 -5.40 -27.65 -15.89
C PHE A 23 -5.27 -26.88 -14.57
N ASN A 24 -4.94 -27.56 -13.47
CA ASN A 24 -4.73 -26.92 -12.18
C ASN A 24 -3.56 -25.94 -12.21
N ALA A 25 -2.45 -26.26 -12.90
CA ALA A 25 -1.33 -25.35 -13.05
C ALA A 25 -1.74 -24.03 -13.73
N VAL A 26 -2.47 -24.11 -14.86
CA VAL A 26 -3.00 -22.92 -15.54
C VAL A 26 -3.98 -22.14 -14.65
N LEU A 27 -4.82 -22.85 -13.89
CA LEU A 27 -5.74 -22.22 -12.94
C LEU A 27 -4.97 -21.42 -11.86
N GLU A 28 -3.93 -22.00 -11.26
CA GLU A 28 -3.11 -21.29 -10.27
C GLU A 28 -2.43 -20.06 -10.86
N ASP A 29 -1.94 -20.14 -12.11
CA ASP A 29 -1.34 -19.00 -12.80
C ASP A 29 -2.35 -17.87 -13.03
N LEU A 30 -3.60 -18.20 -13.40
CA LEU A 30 -4.67 -17.20 -13.54
C LEU A 30 -5.04 -16.56 -12.20
N ILE A 31 -5.14 -17.36 -11.13
CA ILE A 31 -5.42 -16.86 -9.77
C ILE A 31 -4.29 -15.93 -9.30
N ARG A 32 -3.04 -16.31 -9.54
CA ARG A 32 -1.86 -15.49 -9.22
C ARG A 32 -1.90 -14.15 -9.95
N ASN A 33 -2.17 -14.18 -11.26
CA ASN A 33 -2.26 -12.97 -12.08
C ASN A 33 -3.40 -12.04 -11.61
N ASP A 34 -4.56 -12.59 -11.26
CA ASP A 34 -5.68 -11.80 -10.71
C ASP A 34 -5.30 -11.14 -9.38
N LYS A 35 -4.62 -11.87 -8.48
CA LYS A 35 -4.12 -11.31 -7.22
C LYS A 35 -3.14 -10.17 -7.46
N GLU A 36 -2.14 -10.35 -8.33
CA GLU A 36 -1.18 -9.27 -8.67
C GLU A 36 -1.86 -8.07 -9.35
N LEU A 37 -2.82 -8.31 -10.25
CA LEU A 37 -3.62 -7.23 -10.85
C LEU A 37 -4.44 -6.46 -9.82
N SER A 38 -5.03 -7.15 -8.83
CA SER A 38 -5.82 -6.50 -7.79
C SER A 38 -4.98 -5.61 -6.88
N LYS A 39 -3.75 -6.03 -6.54
CA LYS A 39 -2.77 -5.22 -5.80
C LYS A 39 -2.41 -3.94 -6.58
N SER A 40 -2.04 -4.08 -7.86
CA SER A 40 -1.68 -2.94 -8.72
C SER A 40 -2.79 -1.90 -8.90
N ARG A 41 -4.05 -2.27 -8.63
CA ARG A 41 -5.23 -1.40 -8.75
C ARG A 41 -5.64 -0.75 -7.44
N THR A 42 -5.15 -1.23 -6.31
CA THR A 42 -5.58 -0.78 -5.00
C THR A 42 -4.66 0.30 -4.48
N THR A 43 -5.24 1.42 -4.04
CA THR A 43 -4.50 2.50 -3.38
C THR A 43 -5.00 2.58 -1.94
N THR A 44 -4.10 2.34 -1.00
CA THR A 44 -4.37 2.44 0.42
C THR A 44 -4.07 3.88 0.85
N ILE A 45 -5.06 4.57 1.40
CA ILE A 45 -4.87 5.90 1.99
C ILE A 45 -4.53 5.72 3.47
N VAL A 46 -3.41 6.32 3.88
CA VAL A 46 -2.94 6.27 5.27
C VAL A 46 -2.66 7.67 5.81
N GLU A 47 -2.81 7.86 7.11
CA GLU A 47 -2.54 9.12 7.79
C GLU A 47 -1.24 9.07 8.60
N ALA A 48 -0.34 10.03 8.34
CA ALA A 48 0.85 10.27 9.14
C ALA A 48 0.55 11.29 10.25
N LEU A 49 0.04 10.81 11.39
CA LEU A 49 -0.29 11.63 12.55
C LEU A 49 0.92 12.41 13.13
N ALA A 50 0.80 13.74 13.25
CA ALA A 50 1.85 14.61 13.81
C ALA A 50 2.31 14.20 15.23
N THR A 51 1.41 13.60 16.01
CA THR A 51 1.65 13.18 17.40
C THR A 51 2.39 11.85 17.53
N LYS A 52 2.48 11.06 16.45
CA LYS A 52 3.04 9.69 16.46
C LYS A 52 4.47 9.60 15.95
N TRP A 53 5.11 10.73 15.65
CA TRP A 53 6.52 10.78 15.30
C TRP A 53 7.42 10.68 16.53
N GLU A 54 8.27 9.68 16.55
CA GLU A 54 9.28 9.41 17.58
C GLU A 54 10.68 9.88 17.13
N GLY A 55 11.61 9.99 18.08
CA GLY A 55 13.00 10.38 17.81
C GLY A 55 13.27 11.88 18.01
N SER A 56 14.55 12.22 18.13
CA SER A 56 15.03 13.59 18.39
C SER A 56 15.90 14.14 17.26
N SER A 57 16.66 13.29 16.56
CA SER A 57 17.49 13.65 15.40
C SER A 57 16.91 13.13 14.08
N ILE A 58 16.48 11.86 14.08
CA ILE A 58 15.75 11.23 12.98
C ILE A 58 14.34 10.97 13.49
N PHE A 59 13.36 11.59 12.84
CA PHE A 59 11.97 11.40 13.19
C PHE A 59 11.39 10.22 12.43
N LYS A 60 10.80 9.28 13.15
CA LYS A 60 10.22 8.06 12.57
C LYS A 60 8.75 7.89 12.95
N GLN A 61 7.97 7.32 12.04
CA GLN A 61 6.61 6.89 12.31
C GLN A 61 6.33 5.59 11.56
N ILE A 62 5.73 4.63 12.26
CA ILE A 62 5.28 3.37 11.66
C ILE A 62 3.79 3.48 11.31
N ILE A 63 3.44 3.02 10.11
CA ILE A 63 2.05 2.92 9.63
C ILE A 63 1.80 1.49 9.18
N ASN A 64 0.81 0.84 9.77
CA ASN A 64 0.41 -0.51 9.41
C ASN A 64 -0.35 -0.50 8.08
N ILE A 65 0.08 -1.34 7.14
CA ILE A 65 -0.59 -1.56 5.86
C ILE A 65 -0.72 -3.08 5.71
N PRO A 66 -1.88 -3.65 6.06
CA PRO A 66 -2.07 -5.09 5.98
C PRO A 66 -1.76 -5.61 4.56
N ASN A 67 -1.05 -6.73 4.49
CA ASN A 67 -0.66 -7.45 3.27
C ASN A 67 0.50 -6.89 2.43
N ILE A 68 1.03 -5.69 2.73
CA ILE A 68 2.26 -5.22 2.08
C ILE A 68 3.46 -6.11 2.46
N LYS A 69 4.37 -6.33 1.52
CA LYS A 69 5.60 -7.11 1.71
C LYS A 69 6.82 -6.23 1.56
N SER A 70 7.89 -6.58 2.27
CA SER A 70 9.21 -5.96 2.16
C SER A 70 9.82 -6.03 0.76
N SER A 71 9.38 -6.98 -0.07
CA SER A 71 9.76 -7.10 -1.49
C SER A 71 9.01 -6.12 -2.40
N ASP A 72 7.91 -5.53 -1.93
CA ASP A 72 7.08 -4.65 -2.76
C ASP A 72 7.76 -3.30 -2.94
N THR A 73 7.55 -2.67 -4.11
CA THR A 73 8.04 -1.32 -4.41
C THR A 73 6.85 -0.39 -4.66
N PRO A 74 6.13 0.03 -3.60
CA PRO A 74 4.93 0.83 -3.75
C PRO A 74 5.27 2.24 -4.24
N ILE A 75 4.35 2.82 -5.00
CA ILE A 75 4.34 4.26 -5.26
C ILE A 75 3.68 4.94 -4.07
N VAL A 76 4.43 5.81 -3.40
CA VAL A 76 3.94 6.60 -2.26
C VAL A 76 3.87 8.07 -2.65
N SER A 77 2.66 8.64 -2.65
CA SER A 77 2.43 10.04 -3.00
C SER A 77 1.63 10.77 -1.92
N HIS A 78 1.75 12.09 -1.87
CA HIS A 78 0.89 12.93 -1.04
C HIS A 78 -0.57 12.80 -1.49
N LYS A 79 -1.50 12.59 -0.55
CA LYS A 79 -2.94 12.68 -0.80
C LYS A 79 -3.49 13.95 -0.15
N ILE A 80 -4.14 14.77 -0.96
CA ILE A 80 -5.02 15.84 -0.50
C ILE A 80 -6.44 15.38 -0.79
N GLU A 81 -7.35 15.52 0.17
CA GLU A 81 -8.76 15.17 -0.02
C GLU A 81 -9.39 15.98 -1.15
N ASP A 82 -10.30 15.34 -1.88
CA ASP A 82 -10.98 15.98 -3.00
C ASP A 82 -11.92 17.07 -2.45
N GLY A 83 -11.91 18.25 -3.08
CA GLY A 83 -12.70 19.40 -2.63
C GLY A 83 -12.01 20.33 -1.63
N VAL A 84 -10.80 20.02 -1.15
CA VAL A 84 -9.99 20.98 -0.38
C VAL A 84 -9.45 22.06 -1.32
N SER A 85 -9.92 23.29 -1.17
CA SER A 85 -9.53 24.44 -2.01
C SER A 85 -8.89 25.60 -1.23
N ASP A 86 -8.95 25.57 0.11
CA ASP A 86 -8.33 26.61 0.93
C ASP A 86 -6.81 26.60 0.80
N VAL A 87 -6.26 27.73 0.34
CA VAL A 87 -4.83 27.89 0.03
C VAL A 87 -3.96 27.71 1.29
N ALA A 88 -4.42 28.20 2.44
CA ALA A 88 -3.66 28.07 3.69
C ALA A 88 -3.55 26.60 4.12
N THR A 89 -4.65 25.86 4.00
CA THR A 89 -4.71 24.42 4.27
C THR A 89 -3.82 23.62 3.33
N ILE A 90 -3.91 23.85 2.02
CA ILE A 90 -3.07 23.18 1.01
C ILE A 90 -1.58 23.42 1.29
N LYS A 91 -1.18 24.67 1.55
CA LYS A 91 0.21 25.00 1.90
C LYS A 91 0.66 24.30 3.18
N GLY A 92 -0.21 24.22 4.19
CA GLY A 92 0.06 23.51 5.44
C GLY A 92 0.32 22.02 5.24
N LEU A 93 -0.52 21.36 4.45
CA LEU A 93 -0.38 19.94 4.10
C LEU A 93 0.91 19.68 3.31
N TRP A 94 1.19 20.48 2.27
CA TRP A 94 2.44 20.39 1.51
C TRP A 94 3.68 20.59 2.38
N LYS A 95 3.64 21.55 3.30
CA LYS A 95 4.75 21.80 4.24
C LYS A 95 4.97 20.60 5.16
N ALA A 96 3.90 19.96 5.64
CA ALA A 96 4.00 18.76 6.46
C ALA A 96 4.57 17.57 5.66
N TYR A 97 4.02 17.28 4.48
CA TYR A 97 4.52 16.23 3.59
C TYR A 97 5.98 16.47 3.18
N SER A 98 6.40 17.72 2.94
CA SER A 98 7.78 18.06 2.57
C SER A 98 8.84 17.70 3.62
N CYS A 99 8.44 17.31 4.83
CA CYS A 99 9.35 16.79 5.85
C CYS A 99 9.79 15.35 5.56
N LEU A 100 8.96 14.57 4.87
CA LEU A 100 9.21 13.16 4.58
C LEU A 100 10.39 13.04 3.62
N ASP A 101 11.43 12.32 4.06
CA ASP A 101 12.66 12.14 3.29
C ASP A 101 12.77 10.71 2.73
N LYS A 102 12.27 9.71 3.47
CA LYS A 102 12.34 8.31 3.07
C LYS A 102 11.14 7.51 3.57
N VAL A 103 10.73 6.54 2.77
CA VAL A 103 9.79 5.48 3.16
C VAL A 103 10.51 4.15 3.03
N VAL A 104 10.44 3.31 4.06
CA VAL A 104 10.97 1.94 4.06
C VAL A 104 9.79 0.99 4.19
N VAL A 105 9.78 -0.06 3.37
CA VAL A 105 8.70 -1.05 3.34
C VAL A 105 9.14 -2.30 4.07
N TYR A 106 8.26 -2.81 4.93
CA TYR A 106 8.43 -4.05 5.67
C TYR A 106 7.19 -4.93 5.49
N ASP A 107 7.26 -6.17 5.96
CA ASP A 107 6.09 -7.05 5.95
C ASP A 107 5.01 -6.52 6.90
N GLY A 108 3.91 -6.03 6.32
CA GLY A 108 2.72 -5.54 7.03
C GLY A 108 2.73 -4.07 7.46
N TYR A 109 3.81 -3.32 7.19
CA TYR A 109 3.89 -1.90 7.55
C TYR A 109 4.92 -1.13 6.71
N ILE A 110 4.79 0.19 6.73
CA ILE A 110 5.82 1.11 6.24
C ILE A 110 6.38 1.94 7.40
N GLU A 111 7.66 2.27 7.31
CA GLU A 111 8.33 3.22 8.18
C GLU A 111 8.59 4.51 7.42
N LEU A 112 8.05 5.61 7.94
CA LEU A 112 8.28 6.95 7.45
C LEU A 112 9.46 7.57 8.20
N LEU A 113 10.38 8.20 7.48
CA LEU A 113 11.57 8.82 8.04
C LEU A 113 11.68 10.29 7.58
N CYS A 114 11.87 11.18 8.55
CA CYS A 114 12.24 12.57 8.33
C CYS A 114 13.60 12.83 9.00
N TYR A 115 14.62 13.11 8.20
CA TYR A 115 15.98 13.43 8.65
C TYR A 115 16.17 14.91 8.96
N ARG A 116 15.33 15.78 8.36
CA ARG A 116 15.51 17.23 8.47
C ARG A 116 14.69 17.88 9.58
N LYS A 117 13.40 17.52 9.68
CA LYS A 117 12.45 18.18 10.59
C LYS A 117 11.23 17.30 10.86
N LYS A 118 10.63 17.44 12.03
CA LYS A 118 9.37 16.77 12.40
C LYS A 118 8.16 17.48 11.77
N PRO A 119 7.22 16.77 11.14
CA PRO A 119 5.95 17.34 10.70
C PRO A 119 5.17 17.96 11.86
N GLN A 120 4.66 19.17 11.67
CA GLN A 120 3.86 19.88 12.68
C GLN A 120 2.34 19.69 12.50
N ARG A 121 1.93 19.01 11.42
CA ARG A 121 0.55 18.72 11.07
C ARG A 121 0.49 17.31 10.48
N SER A 122 -0.62 16.61 10.73
CA SER A 122 -0.90 15.35 10.05
C SER A 122 -1.09 15.57 8.54
N PHE A 123 -0.74 14.56 7.76
CA PHE A 123 -0.95 14.54 6.32
C PHE A 123 -1.25 13.13 5.85
N TYR A 124 -1.85 13.01 4.66
CA TYR A 124 -2.23 11.72 4.10
C TYR A 124 -1.28 11.29 3.00
N LEU A 125 -1.05 9.98 2.92
CA LEU A 125 -0.29 9.33 1.87
C LEU A 125 -1.21 8.38 1.11
N ALA A 126 -1.10 8.39 -0.21
CA ALA A 126 -1.60 7.33 -1.07
C ALA A 126 -0.47 6.34 -1.31
N VAL A 127 -0.67 5.09 -0.89
CA VAL A 127 0.26 3.98 -1.09
C VAL A 127 -0.36 3.03 -2.10
N LYS A 128 0.26 2.94 -3.27
CA LYS A 128 -0.19 2.07 -4.35
C LYS A 128 0.85 0.98 -4.56
N GLU A 129 0.48 -0.26 -4.28
CA GLU A 129 1.29 -1.44 -4.63
C GLU A 129 1.39 -1.55 -6.16
N VAL A 130 2.52 -2.02 -6.69
CA VAL A 130 2.79 -2.15 -8.14
C VAL A 130 3.27 -3.55 -8.44
#